data_AF-A0A6J4N0D3-F1
#
_entry.id   AF-A0A6J4N0D3-F1
#
_cell.length_a   1.000
_cell.length_b   1.000
_cell.length_c   1.000
_cell.angle_alpha   90.00
_cell.angle_beta   90.00
_cell.angle_gamma   90.00
#
_symmetry.space_group_name_H-M   'P 1'
#
loop_
_entity.id
_entity.type
_entity.pdbx_description
1 polymer ?
#
loop_
_entity_poly.entity_id
_entity_poly.type
_entity_poly.pdbx_seq_one_letter_code
_entity_poly.pdbx_strand_id
1 'polypeptide(L)'
;MAQRNVYSSKDEPEEAQSAEEVLHSVMQELDALHQNVKGQLNQDITRLQTEKNHLIEDIEGLREQYRKLQSQQMESLSGRYIQQQQLWLKQLAQVLAHNLQDLLVQRFNELSANSGHSLSSPIPSGEFPIPMPPSNYDERASELLAALDERIDRSFQMLEQDLSSYESELSVRLNNMQTLERQGEELLQNLVNRIREEVESEEEYLDNPFDAQDSYPEESTNSVRAQVLPPTPAPRPRESVPQPSSVPSPAPAKAASQVQTGLVLALSSAVVLSLFNVCLRILIKSKNPRVVFGLFEFPGVVTPGFGNSLLILLMRLIVVMALMPILATFLYPSVWKDIRRLFQSGDRALWSKVLGSAFFLFLSQVLIYLAIGNIPAGIAITIFFIYPIVTVLGSWILFGSRPSRVGFLAIVGITAGLILAGWPSFAAPAPGGGNVGVGVTAALASGITFAGYVLLTQMAAGKLHPIPFSLVNFAAIFVFSSLSLWVPLSENFAPKIDQNVWPGLILGGVVLGVLTLFSYLLNNFAIRFAGAALASVIGTLGPAMTALFAFIIINEKLQPVAILGMAVVTLSVAAMSVERITTPQKKAS
;
A
#
# COMPACT_ATOMS: atom_id res chain seq x y z
N MET A 1 -42.65 -89.20 69.96
CA MET A 1 -41.36 -89.49 70.65
C MET A 1 -40.30 -89.80 69.59
N ALA A 2 -39.04 -89.51 69.91
CA ALA A 2 -37.96 -89.09 69.02
C ALA A 2 -37.15 -90.18 68.29
N GLN A 3 -36.16 -89.69 67.51
CA GLN A 3 -34.89 -90.28 67.00
C GLN A 3 -34.88 -90.61 65.48
N ARG A 4 -33.86 -90.32 64.64
CA ARG A 4 -32.58 -89.56 64.71
C ARG A 4 -32.06 -89.39 63.26
N ASN A 5 -31.35 -88.28 62.97
CA ASN A 5 -30.66 -87.94 61.71
C ASN A 5 -29.57 -88.94 61.26
N VAL A 6 -29.35 -89.09 59.93
CA VAL A 6 -28.04 -89.09 59.24
C VAL A 6 -28.20 -88.62 57.77
N TYR A 7 -27.25 -87.80 57.30
CA TYR A 7 -27.01 -87.21 55.96
C TYR A 7 -26.68 -88.23 54.85
N SER A 8 -26.97 -87.89 53.57
CA SER A 8 -25.94 -87.67 52.52
C SER A 8 -26.51 -87.48 51.09
N SER A 9 -26.08 -86.35 50.48
CA SER A 9 -25.67 -86.11 49.08
C SER A 9 -26.63 -86.28 47.89
N LYS A 10 -27.00 -85.15 47.26
CA LYS A 10 -26.84 -84.89 45.81
C LYS A 10 -27.23 -83.43 45.47
N ASP A 11 -26.36 -82.70 44.78
CA ASP A 11 -26.67 -81.85 43.61
C ASP A 11 -25.50 -80.90 43.29
N GLU A 12 -24.78 -81.18 42.20
CA GLU A 12 -23.90 -80.26 41.45
C GLU A 12 -23.45 -80.97 40.16
N PRO A 13 -23.97 -80.59 38.96
CA PRO A 13 -23.05 -80.40 37.83
C PRO A 13 -23.43 -79.36 36.72
N GLU A 14 -24.52 -78.58 36.80
CA GLU A 14 -25.01 -77.81 35.61
C GLU A 14 -24.43 -76.39 35.42
N GLU A 15 -23.92 -75.71 36.45
CA GLU A 15 -23.41 -74.33 36.31
C GLU A 15 -21.99 -74.23 35.74
N ALA A 16 -21.17 -75.28 35.85
CA ALA A 16 -19.78 -75.26 35.41
C ALA A 16 -19.61 -75.32 33.88
N GLN A 17 -20.52 -75.99 33.16
CA GLN A 17 -20.42 -76.15 31.70
C GLN A 17 -20.77 -74.87 30.93
N SER A 18 -21.69 -74.04 31.46
CA SER A 18 -22.09 -72.77 30.85
C SER A 18 -21.00 -71.69 30.98
N ALA A 19 -20.26 -71.69 32.09
CA ALA A 19 -19.14 -70.77 32.30
C ALA A 19 -17.94 -71.06 31.38
N GLU A 20 -17.64 -72.34 31.11
CA GLU A 20 -16.58 -72.73 30.16
C GLU A 20 -16.92 -72.34 28.71
N GLU A 21 -18.19 -72.46 28.31
CA GLU A 21 -18.64 -72.12 26.97
C GLU A 21 -18.58 -70.61 26.69
N VAL A 22 -18.90 -69.79 27.69
CA VAL A 22 -18.74 -68.32 27.64
C VAL A 22 -17.26 -67.92 27.65
N LEU A 23 -16.41 -68.61 28.41
CA LEU A 23 -14.97 -68.32 28.43
C LEU A 23 -14.33 -68.60 27.06
N HIS A 24 -14.73 -69.69 26.40
CA HIS A 24 -14.24 -70.03 25.07
C HIS A 24 -14.68 -69.05 23.99
N SER A 25 -15.92 -68.54 24.05
CA SER A 25 -16.41 -67.55 23.08
C SER A 25 -15.69 -66.21 23.24
N VAL A 26 -15.46 -65.76 24.49
CA VAL A 26 -14.73 -64.52 24.77
C VAL A 26 -13.26 -64.63 24.35
N MET A 27 -12.60 -65.78 24.58
CA MET A 27 -11.23 -65.99 24.07
C MET A 27 -11.19 -65.95 22.54
N GLN A 28 -12.18 -66.52 21.86
CA GLN A 28 -12.24 -66.54 20.41
C GLN A 28 -12.53 -65.16 19.80
N GLU A 29 -13.38 -64.36 20.43
CA GLU A 29 -13.61 -62.95 20.04
C GLU A 29 -12.38 -62.07 20.31
N LEU A 30 -11.66 -62.31 21.40
CA LEU A 30 -10.43 -61.58 21.71
C LEU A 30 -9.34 -61.86 20.67
N ASP A 31 -9.18 -63.12 20.25
CA ASP A 31 -8.24 -63.49 19.19
C ASP A 31 -8.63 -62.89 17.83
N ALA A 32 -9.93 -62.90 17.51
CA ALA A 32 -10.43 -62.30 16.28
C ALA A 32 -10.22 -60.77 16.25
N LEU A 33 -10.45 -60.09 17.38
CA LEU A 33 -10.22 -58.65 17.50
C LEU A 33 -8.73 -58.32 17.45
N HIS A 34 -7.89 -59.11 18.11
CA HIS A 34 -6.44 -58.96 18.07
C HIS A 34 -5.89 -59.11 16.64
N GLN A 35 -6.36 -60.11 15.89
CA GLN A 35 -5.95 -60.31 14.49
C GLN A 35 -6.42 -59.17 13.58
N ASN A 36 -7.65 -58.65 13.80
CA ASN A 36 -8.19 -57.56 13.01
C ASN A 36 -7.43 -56.24 13.26
N VAL A 37 -7.19 -55.89 14.53
CA VAL A 37 -6.42 -54.70 14.91
C VAL A 37 -5.00 -54.78 14.36
N LYS A 38 -4.34 -55.94 14.45
CA LYS A 38 -3.00 -56.14 13.88
C LYS A 38 -2.99 -55.99 12.36
N GLY A 39 -4.04 -56.45 11.68
CA GLY A 39 -4.22 -56.27 10.24
C GLY A 39 -4.39 -54.79 9.86
N GLN A 40 -5.23 -54.06 10.58
CA GLN A 40 -5.44 -52.62 10.36
C GLN A 40 -4.17 -51.81 10.63
N LEU A 41 -3.48 -52.06 11.74
CA LEU A 41 -2.23 -51.36 12.07
C LEU A 41 -1.18 -51.57 10.98
N ASN A 42 -1.04 -52.80 10.47
CA ASN A 42 -0.06 -53.09 9.44
C ASN A 42 -0.39 -52.39 8.10
N GLN A 43 -1.67 -52.29 7.76
CA GLN A 43 -2.12 -51.52 6.60
C GLN A 43 -1.85 -50.03 6.75
N ASP A 44 -2.14 -49.46 7.92
CA ASP A 44 -1.89 -48.05 8.20
C ASP A 44 -0.40 -47.71 8.23
N ILE A 45 0.44 -48.57 8.81
CA ILE A 45 1.91 -48.42 8.78
C ILE A 45 2.41 -48.42 7.33
N THR A 46 1.91 -49.33 6.49
CA THR A 46 2.32 -49.40 5.08
C THR A 46 1.89 -48.15 4.31
N ARG A 47 0.68 -47.65 4.59
CA ARG A 47 0.17 -46.41 3.98
C ARG A 47 1.00 -45.20 4.41
N LEU A 48 1.30 -45.06 5.70
CA LEU A 48 2.10 -43.96 6.25
C LEU A 48 3.54 -43.99 5.73
N GLN A 49 4.14 -45.17 5.59
CA GLN A 49 5.46 -45.31 4.95
C GLN A 49 5.43 -44.86 3.48
N THR A 50 4.35 -45.14 2.77
CA THR A 50 4.19 -44.72 1.37
C THR A 50 4.03 -43.20 1.25
N GLU A 51 3.18 -42.59 2.09
CA GLU A 51 3.01 -41.12 2.13
C GLU A 51 4.30 -40.41 2.55
N LYS A 52 5.06 -40.97 3.51
CA LYS A 52 6.37 -40.45 3.90
C LYS A 52 7.34 -40.43 2.72
N ASN A 53 7.40 -41.52 1.94
CA ASN A 53 8.30 -41.59 0.79
C ASN A 53 7.92 -40.57 -0.29
N HIS A 54 6.62 -40.38 -0.54
CA HIS A 54 6.14 -39.34 -1.47
C HIS A 54 6.51 -37.93 -1.01
N LEU A 55 6.35 -37.64 0.29
CA LEU A 55 6.71 -36.33 0.87
C LEU A 55 8.22 -36.06 0.78
N ILE A 56 9.06 -37.08 0.95
CA ILE A 56 10.52 -36.95 0.79
C ILE A 56 10.85 -36.58 -0.66
N GLU A 57 10.24 -37.24 -1.63
CA GLU A 57 10.44 -36.96 -3.06
C GLU A 57 9.98 -35.54 -3.45
N ASP A 58 8.83 -35.10 -2.92
CA ASP A 58 8.34 -33.73 -3.12
C ASP A 58 9.30 -32.68 -2.52
N ILE A 59 9.83 -32.93 -1.32
CA ILE A 59 10.80 -32.03 -0.67
C ILE A 59 12.09 -31.95 -1.48
N GLU A 60 12.57 -33.06 -2.04
CA GLU A 60 13.73 -33.06 -2.93
C GLU A 60 13.47 -32.26 -4.21
N GLY A 61 12.30 -32.45 -4.84
CA GLY A 61 11.88 -31.67 -6.02
C GLY A 61 11.77 -30.16 -5.75
N LEU A 62 11.21 -29.79 -4.59
CA LEU A 62 11.11 -28.39 -4.15
C LEU A 62 12.49 -27.78 -3.89
N ARG A 63 13.41 -28.52 -3.25
CA ARG A 63 14.79 -28.07 -3.03
C ARG A 63 15.53 -27.86 -4.34
N GLU A 64 15.30 -28.72 -5.32
CA GLU A 64 15.93 -28.60 -6.64
C GLU A 64 15.37 -27.42 -7.45
N GLN A 65 14.06 -27.17 -7.37
CA GLN A 65 13.45 -25.94 -7.90
C GLN A 65 14.03 -24.68 -7.24
N TYR A 66 14.22 -24.70 -5.92
CA TYR A 66 14.79 -23.58 -5.20
C TYR A 66 16.24 -23.31 -5.63
N ARG A 67 17.06 -24.35 -5.80
CA ARG A 67 18.42 -24.23 -6.36
C ARG A 67 18.41 -23.66 -7.77
N LYS A 68 17.50 -24.11 -8.64
CA LYS A 68 17.38 -23.58 -10.01
C LYS A 68 17.02 -22.10 -10.01
N LEU A 69 16.02 -21.70 -9.21
CA LEU A 69 15.62 -20.29 -9.06
C LEU A 69 16.77 -19.43 -8.51
N GLN A 70 17.50 -19.94 -7.51
CA GLN A 70 18.65 -19.24 -6.93
C GLN A 70 19.78 -19.05 -7.95
N SER A 71 20.09 -20.08 -8.76
CA SER A 71 21.09 -19.99 -9.82
C SER A 71 20.71 -18.98 -10.91
N GLN A 72 19.44 -18.98 -11.37
CA GLN A 72 18.93 -18.00 -12.34
C GLN A 72 18.96 -16.58 -11.79
N GLN A 73 18.64 -16.40 -10.50
CA GLN A 73 18.71 -15.10 -9.86
C GLN A 73 20.15 -14.61 -9.78
N MET A 74 21.10 -15.47 -9.41
CA MET A 74 22.53 -15.13 -9.34
C MET A 74 23.12 -14.74 -10.70
N GLU A 75 22.73 -15.45 -11.77
CA GLU A 75 23.15 -15.16 -13.14
C GLU A 75 22.53 -13.84 -13.67
N SER A 76 21.28 -13.56 -13.29
CA SER A 76 20.62 -12.28 -13.62
C SER A 76 21.22 -11.09 -12.86
N LEU A 77 21.71 -11.32 -11.64
CA LEU A 77 22.35 -10.31 -10.81
C LEU A 77 23.77 -10.03 -11.30
N SER A 78 24.57 -11.05 -11.64
CA SER A 78 25.92 -10.87 -12.17
C SER A 78 25.91 -10.18 -13.54
N GLY A 79 24.95 -10.50 -14.41
CA GLY A 79 24.78 -9.82 -15.70
C GLY A 79 24.43 -8.34 -15.56
N ARG A 80 23.55 -7.98 -14.60
CA ARG A 80 23.27 -6.57 -14.27
C ARG A 80 24.46 -5.90 -13.61
N TYR A 81 25.19 -6.59 -12.73
CA TYR A 81 26.35 -6.05 -12.03
C TYR A 81 27.44 -5.62 -13.01
N ILE A 82 27.72 -6.46 -14.01
CA ILE A 82 28.73 -6.20 -15.05
C ILE A 82 28.28 -5.06 -15.98
N GLN A 83 27.00 -5.03 -16.39
CA GLN A 83 26.46 -3.92 -17.20
C GLN A 83 26.47 -2.59 -16.43
N GLN A 84 26.14 -2.62 -15.14
CA GLN A 84 26.10 -1.43 -14.28
C GLN A 84 27.52 -0.92 -13.98
N GLN A 85 28.50 -1.81 -13.78
CA GLN A 85 29.92 -1.44 -13.69
C GLN A 85 30.42 -0.75 -14.97
N GLN A 86 30.04 -1.26 -16.15
CA GLN A 86 30.42 -0.63 -17.42
C GLN A 86 29.75 0.74 -17.65
N LEU A 87 28.50 0.92 -17.20
CA LEU A 87 27.81 2.20 -17.23
C LEU A 87 28.42 3.21 -16.26
N TRP A 88 28.81 2.76 -15.07
CA TRP A 88 29.44 3.61 -14.07
C TRP A 88 30.87 3.99 -14.48
N LEU A 89 31.69 3.09 -15.04
CA LEU A 89 33.00 3.46 -15.59
C LEU A 89 32.88 4.48 -16.72
N LYS A 90 31.88 4.32 -17.59
CA LYS A 90 31.61 5.29 -18.66
C LYS A 90 31.17 6.64 -18.10
N GLN A 91 30.28 6.66 -17.11
CA GLN A 91 29.87 7.90 -16.44
C GLN A 91 31.00 8.55 -15.66
N LEU A 92 31.82 7.78 -14.96
CA LEU A 92 32.96 8.28 -14.21
C LEU A 92 33.99 8.88 -15.17
N ALA A 93 34.35 8.18 -16.25
CA ALA A 93 35.25 8.71 -17.28
C ALA A 93 34.70 9.97 -17.95
N GLN A 94 33.38 10.04 -18.17
CA GLN A 94 32.73 11.18 -18.80
C GLN A 94 32.60 12.39 -17.86
N VAL A 95 32.37 12.16 -16.57
CA VAL A 95 32.36 13.22 -15.55
C VAL A 95 33.76 13.71 -15.21
N LEU A 96 34.76 12.83 -15.20
CA LEU A 96 36.18 13.22 -15.08
C LEU A 96 36.62 14.03 -16.30
N ALA A 97 36.32 13.56 -17.52
CA ALA A 97 36.66 14.29 -18.74
C ALA A 97 35.98 15.67 -18.79
N HIS A 98 34.69 15.74 -18.41
CA HIS A 98 33.95 16.99 -18.43
C HIS A 98 34.44 17.99 -17.38
N ASN A 99 34.70 17.55 -16.14
CA ASN A 99 35.24 18.44 -15.10
C ASN A 99 36.66 18.91 -15.41
N LEU A 100 37.49 18.04 -16.00
CA LEU A 100 38.87 18.39 -16.35
C LEU A 100 38.88 19.37 -17.54
N GLN A 101 37.95 19.23 -18.48
CA GLN A 101 37.76 20.16 -19.58
C GLN A 101 37.20 21.51 -19.12
N ASP A 102 36.21 21.54 -18.25
CA ASP A 102 35.63 22.78 -17.73
C ASP A 102 36.61 23.56 -16.85
N LEU A 103 37.45 22.88 -16.06
CA LEU A 103 38.53 23.50 -15.28
C LEU A 103 39.63 24.08 -16.19
N LEU A 104 40.01 23.37 -17.26
CA LEU A 104 40.98 23.88 -18.23
C LEU A 104 40.44 25.11 -18.98
N VAL A 105 39.17 25.10 -19.37
CA VAL A 105 38.52 26.22 -20.06
C VAL A 105 38.35 27.43 -19.14
N GLN A 106 37.96 27.22 -17.88
CA GLN A 106 37.86 28.31 -16.90
C GLN A 106 39.23 28.96 -16.63
N ARG A 107 40.28 28.15 -16.47
CA ARG A 107 41.64 28.70 -16.22
C ARG A 107 42.25 29.35 -17.46
N PHE A 108 42.00 28.83 -18.67
CA PHE A 108 42.40 29.49 -19.90
C PHE A 108 41.74 30.87 -20.05
N ASN A 109 40.45 30.97 -19.73
CA ASN A 109 39.73 32.24 -19.76
C ASN A 109 40.19 33.23 -18.67
N GLU A 110 40.52 32.77 -17.46
CA GLU A 110 41.11 33.63 -16.42
C GLU A 110 42.51 34.16 -16.81
N LEU A 111 43.34 33.31 -17.43
CA LEU A 111 44.66 33.71 -17.93
C LEU A 111 44.55 34.69 -19.10
N SER A 112 43.62 34.47 -20.02
CA SER A 112 43.34 35.41 -21.11
C SER A 112 42.83 36.75 -20.58
N ALA A 113 41.97 36.76 -19.55
CA ALA A 113 41.46 37.97 -18.92
C ALA A 113 42.56 38.77 -18.18
N ASN A 114 43.50 38.09 -17.50
CA ASN A 114 44.61 38.76 -16.82
C ASN A 114 45.73 39.24 -17.77
N SER A 115 45.88 38.63 -18.95
CA SER A 115 46.86 39.11 -19.95
C SER A 115 46.47 40.44 -20.61
N GLY A 116 45.17 40.77 -20.66
CA GLY A 116 44.64 42.01 -21.23
C GLY A 116 44.88 43.26 -20.37
N HIS A 117 45.24 43.11 -19.09
CA HIS A 117 45.40 44.24 -18.17
C HIS A 117 46.76 44.97 -18.24
N SER A 118 47.62 44.65 -19.19
CA SER A 118 48.93 45.31 -19.38
C SER A 118 49.01 46.30 -20.56
N LEU A 119 47.92 46.52 -21.30
CA LEU A 119 47.92 47.38 -22.51
C LEU A 119 47.22 48.75 -22.37
N SER A 120 46.89 49.18 -21.15
CA SER A 120 46.27 50.49 -20.93
C SER A 120 46.95 51.27 -19.80
N SER A 121 48.01 51.99 -20.16
CA SER A 121 48.46 53.18 -19.41
C SER A 121 48.80 54.31 -20.40
N PRO A 122 48.42 55.57 -20.11
CA PRO A 122 48.60 56.68 -21.04
C PRO A 122 50.06 57.15 -21.08
N ILE A 123 50.60 57.30 -22.29
CA ILE A 123 51.96 57.80 -22.57
C ILE A 123 51.99 59.33 -22.41
N PRO A 124 53.01 59.90 -21.75
CA PRO A 124 53.57 61.17 -22.18
C PRO A 124 55.00 60.97 -22.71
N SER A 125 55.21 61.45 -23.93
CA SER A 125 56.51 61.86 -24.49
C SER A 125 57.56 60.78 -24.78
N GLY A 126 57.58 60.37 -26.06
CA GLY A 126 58.78 60.15 -26.87
C GLY A 126 59.97 59.40 -26.26
N GLU A 127 59.93 58.07 -26.31
CA GLU A 127 61.11 57.20 -26.49
C GLU A 127 60.63 55.79 -26.87
N PHE A 128 61.29 55.14 -27.84
CA PHE A 128 60.95 53.81 -28.33
C PHE A 128 61.22 52.74 -27.25
N PRO A 129 60.28 51.83 -26.92
CA PRO A 129 60.56 50.73 -26.01
C PRO A 129 61.39 49.62 -26.71
N ILE A 130 62.48 49.24 -26.06
CA ILE A 130 63.32 48.09 -26.41
C ILE A 130 62.54 46.79 -26.13
N PRO A 131 62.58 45.76 -27.00
CA PRO A 131 61.95 44.47 -26.73
C PRO A 131 62.64 43.74 -25.57
N MET A 132 61.88 43.33 -24.56
CA MET A 132 62.37 42.47 -23.47
C MET A 132 62.50 41.00 -23.94
N PRO A 133 63.41 40.18 -23.35
CA PRO A 133 63.77 38.86 -23.87
C PRO A 133 62.75 37.75 -23.54
N PRO A 134 62.75 36.62 -24.29
CA PRO A 134 61.74 35.55 -24.22
C PRO A 134 61.96 34.52 -23.08
N SER A 135 62.59 34.89 -21.96
CA SER A 135 62.98 33.91 -20.92
C SER A 135 61.92 33.62 -19.85
N ASN A 136 60.81 34.37 -19.78
CA ASN A 136 59.79 34.21 -18.73
C ASN A 136 58.64 33.26 -19.08
N TYR A 137 58.69 32.61 -20.25
CA TYR A 137 57.69 31.62 -20.64
C TYR A 137 57.95 30.25 -20.00
N ASP A 138 59.21 29.84 -19.88
CA ASP A 138 59.57 28.55 -19.31
C ASP A 138 59.28 28.48 -17.80
N GLU A 139 59.56 29.56 -17.07
CA GLU A 139 59.34 29.63 -15.62
C GLU A 139 57.84 29.51 -15.26
N ARG A 140 56.97 30.15 -16.05
CA ARG A 140 55.51 30.05 -15.92
C ARG A 140 54.96 28.69 -16.35
N ALA A 141 55.58 28.04 -17.32
CA ALA A 141 55.22 26.68 -17.73
C ALA A 141 55.61 25.65 -16.65
N SER A 142 56.75 25.84 -15.98
CA SER A 142 57.16 25.00 -14.85
C SER A 142 56.28 25.18 -13.60
N GLU A 143 55.85 26.40 -13.29
CA GLU A 143 54.88 26.64 -12.19
C GLU A 143 53.52 26.00 -12.46
N LEU A 144 53.05 26.02 -13.73
CA LEU A 144 51.82 25.35 -14.14
C LEU A 144 51.90 23.83 -14.02
N LEU A 145 53.03 23.23 -14.41
CA LEU A 145 53.25 21.79 -14.30
C LEU A 145 53.28 21.35 -12.82
N ALA A 146 53.97 22.10 -11.96
CA ALA A 146 54.01 21.79 -10.53
C ALA A 146 52.63 21.90 -9.85
N ALA A 147 51.84 22.92 -10.19
CA ALA A 147 50.50 23.11 -9.63
C ALA A 147 49.46 22.10 -10.15
N LEU A 148 49.65 21.56 -11.36
CA LEU A 148 48.87 20.46 -11.91
C LEU A 148 49.20 19.14 -11.20
N ASP A 149 50.48 18.86 -11.01
CA ASP A 149 50.97 17.64 -10.36
C ASP A 149 50.44 17.55 -8.92
N GLU A 150 50.55 18.63 -8.15
CA GLU A 150 50.05 18.69 -6.76
C GLU A 150 48.53 18.47 -6.66
N ARG A 151 47.75 18.89 -7.67
CA ARG A 151 46.29 18.72 -7.66
C ARG A 151 45.84 17.35 -8.17
N ILE A 152 46.59 16.75 -9.09
CA ILE A 152 46.36 15.36 -9.52
C ILE A 152 46.63 14.42 -8.35
N ASP A 153 47.72 14.61 -7.62
CA ASP A 153 48.04 13.81 -6.44
C ASP A 153 46.95 13.89 -5.36
N ARG A 154 46.42 15.09 -5.10
CA ARG A 154 45.29 15.26 -4.16
C ARG A 154 44.02 14.53 -4.62
N SER A 155 43.75 14.54 -5.93
CA SER A 155 42.59 13.81 -6.47
C SER A 155 42.76 12.30 -6.37
N PHE A 156 43.99 11.80 -6.57
CA PHE A 156 44.31 10.38 -6.43
C PHE A 156 44.21 9.93 -4.97
N GLN A 157 44.69 10.75 -4.03
CA GLN A 157 44.55 10.50 -2.59
C GLN A 157 43.09 10.48 -2.12
N MET A 158 42.25 11.38 -2.63
CA MET A 158 40.81 11.35 -2.33
C MET A 158 40.14 10.10 -2.89
N LEU A 159 40.53 9.66 -4.09
CA LEU A 159 39.95 8.49 -4.72
C LEU A 159 40.40 7.19 -4.04
N GLU A 160 41.64 7.14 -3.55
CA GLU A 160 42.18 6.05 -2.72
C GLU A 160 41.49 5.99 -1.35
N GLN A 161 41.25 7.15 -0.73
CA GLN A 161 40.48 7.26 0.51
C GLN A 161 39.04 6.75 0.33
N ASP A 162 38.38 7.13 -0.77
CA ASP A 162 37.05 6.63 -1.09
C ASP A 162 37.06 5.10 -1.32
N LEU A 163 38.07 4.56 -2.01
CA LEU A 163 38.21 3.12 -2.24
C LEU A 163 38.37 2.33 -0.93
N SER A 164 39.17 2.84 0.00
CA SER A 164 39.34 2.24 1.33
C SER A 164 38.04 2.28 2.16
N SER A 165 37.24 3.33 1.98
CA SER A 165 35.93 3.46 2.64
C SER A 165 34.92 2.44 2.11
N TYR A 166 34.96 2.15 0.80
CA TYR A 166 34.13 1.12 0.18
C TYR A 166 34.50 -0.29 0.64
N GLU A 167 35.80 -0.58 0.81
CA GLU A 167 36.25 -1.86 1.35
C GLU A 167 35.77 -2.08 2.79
N SER A 168 35.85 -1.02 3.61
CA SER A 168 35.35 -1.03 4.98
C SER A 168 33.83 -1.27 5.02
N GLU A 169 33.05 -0.56 4.20
CA GLU A 169 31.59 -0.72 4.16
C GLU A 169 31.18 -2.13 3.68
N LEU A 170 31.90 -2.69 2.70
CA LEU A 170 31.67 -4.05 2.22
C LEU A 170 32.00 -5.09 3.30
N SER A 171 33.10 -4.91 4.02
CA SER A 171 33.51 -5.80 5.12
C SER A 171 32.48 -5.79 6.26
N VAL A 172 31.92 -4.62 6.59
CA VAL A 172 30.85 -4.48 7.60
C VAL A 172 29.57 -5.17 7.13
N ARG A 173 29.21 -5.04 5.85
CA ARG A 173 28.03 -5.72 5.29
C ARG A 173 28.17 -7.24 5.26
N LEU A 174 29.35 -7.75 4.92
CA LEU A 174 29.66 -9.19 4.95
C LEU A 174 29.65 -9.75 6.36
N ASN A 175 30.23 -9.03 7.32
CA ASN A 175 30.25 -9.44 8.72
C ASN A 175 28.83 -9.46 9.33
N ASN A 176 27.99 -8.47 8.98
CA ASN A 176 26.58 -8.45 9.37
C ASN A 176 25.79 -9.61 8.74
N MET A 177 26.14 -10.01 7.51
CA MET A 177 25.50 -11.14 6.83
C MET A 177 25.89 -12.49 7.46
N GLN A 178 27.17 -12.69 7.79
CA GLN A 178 27.62 -13.89 8.51
C GLN A 178 27.02 -13.99 9.92
N THR A 179 26.84 -12.84 10.59
CA THR A 179 26.18 -12.80 11.90
C THR A 179 24.71 -13.18 11.79
N LEU A 180 24.01 -12.72 10.75
CA LEU A 180 22.62 -13.10 10.47
C LEU A 180 22.46 -14.58 10.09
N GLU A 181 23.42 -15.14 9.34
CA GLU A 181 23.44 -16.56 9.02
C GLU A 181 23.60 -17.43 10.28
N ARG A 182 24.51 -17.04 11.16
CA ARG A 182 24.76 -17.72 12.44
C ARG A 182 23.57 -17.59 13.41
N GLN A 183 22.89 -16.45 13.42
CA GLN A 183 21.62 -16.28 14.13
C GLN A 183 20.51 -17.16 13.54
N GLY A 184 20.51 -17.38 12.22
CA GLY A 184 19.62 -18.33 11.56
C GLY A 184 19.89 -19.77 12.00
N GLU A 185 21.15 -20.18 12.09
CA GLU A 185 21.55 -21.53 12.55
C GLU A 185 21.18 -21.80 14.00
N GLU A 186 21.39 -20.85 14.92
CA GLU A 186 21.00 -21.01 16.33
C GLU A 186 19.48 -21.15 16.50
N LEU A 187 18.72 -20.39 15.70
CA LEU A 187 17.26 -20.46 15.72
C LEU A 187 16.77 -21.81 15.16
N LEU A 188 17.47 -22.34 14.16
CA LEU A 188 17.19 -23.65 13.58
C LEU A 188 17.57 -24.78 14.54
N GLN A 189 18.70 -24.68 15.25
CA GLN A 189 19.07 -25.62 16.32
C GLN A 189 18.07 -25.62 17.46
N ASN A 190 17.59 -24.45 17.89
CA ASN A 190 16.55 -24.37 18.93
C ASN A 190 15.25 -25.03 18.48
N LEU A 191 14.88 -24.85 17.20
CA LEU A 191 13.69 -25.48 16.63
C LEU A 191 13.84 -27.01 16.55
N VAL A 192 15.02 -27.49 16.14
CA VAL A 192 15.34 -28.92 16.08
C VAL A 192 15.37 -29.54 17.48
N ASN A 193 15.94 -28.85 18.47
CA ASN A 193 15.96 -29.33 19.86
C ASN A 193 14.55 -29.38 20.45
N ARG A 194 13.71 -28.38 20.17
CA ARG A 194 12.31 -28.39 20.62
C ARG A 194 11.50 -29.52 19.98
N ILE A 195 11.69 -29.77 18.68
CA ILE A 195 11.05 -30.91 18.01
C ILE A 195 11.55 -32.23 18.60
N ARG A 196 12.84 -32.33 18.94
CA ARG A 196 13.40 -33.52 19.57
C ARG A 196 12.86 -33.74 20.98
N GLU A 197 12.73 -32.70 21.79
CA GLU A 197 12.10 -32.75 23.12
C GLU A 197 10.62 -33.15 23.03
N GLU A 198 9.90 -32.63 22.03
CA GLU A 198 8.49 -33.00 21.80
C GLU A 198 8.38 -34.49 21.43
N VAL A 199 9.29 -35.01 20.59
CA VAL A 199 9.32 -36.42 20.17
C VAL A 199 9.77 -37.35 21.30
N GLU A 200 10.78 -36.98 22.10
CA GLU A 200 11.21 -37.75 23.28
C GLU A 200 10.09 -37.75 24.36
N SER A 201 9.34 -36.66 24.51
CA SER A 201 8.17 -36.62 25.38
C SER A 201 7.01 -37.50 24.89
N GLU A 202 6.84 -37.65 23.57
CA GLU A 202 5.85 -38.55 22.97
C GLU A 202 6.26 -40.03 23.10
N GLU A 203 7.56 -40.35 23.07
CA GLU A 203 8.07 -41.71 23.32
C GLU A 203 7.98 -42.12 24.80
N GLU A 204 8.21 -41.20 25.75
CA GLU A 204 8.10 -41.50 27.19
C GLU A 204 6.64 -41.75 27.64
N TYR A 205 5.66 -41.23 26.90
CA TYR A 205 4.23 -41.54 27.09
C TYR A 205 3.79 -42.87 26.45
N LEU A 206 4.59 -43.45 25.55
CA LEU A 206 4.29 -44.73 24.90
C LEU A 206 4.88 -45.95 25.62
N ASP A 207 5.82 -45.74 26.56
CA ASP A 207 6.57 -46.84 27.20
C ASP A 207 6.07 -47.23 28.61
N ASN A 208 5.00 -46.60 29.14
CA ASN A 208 4.47 -46.95 30.47
C ASN A 208 2.93 -46.87 30.58
N PRO A 209 2.17 -47.96 30.34
CA PRO A 209 0.70 -47.94 30.36
C PRO A 209 0.06 -48.18 31.73
N PHE A 210 0.81 -48.27 32.84
CA PHE A 210 0.24 -48.54 34.16
C PHE A 210 0.93 -47.73 35.26
N ASP A 211 0.35 -46.59 35.62
CA ASP A 211 0.22 -46.16 37.02
C ASP A 211 -0.61 -44.87 37.09
N ALA A 212 -1.91 -45.03 37.37
CA ALA A 212 -2.75 -43.97 37.91
C ALA A 212 -3.84 -44.61 38.78
N GLN A 213 -3.43 -45.03 39.97
CA GLN A 213 -4.31 -45.46 41.04
C GLN A 213 -4.79 -44.23 41.84
N ASP A 214 -6.09 -44.27 42.17
CA ASP A 214 -6.83 -43.47 43.16
C ASP A 214 -7.05 -41.97 42.84
N SER A 215 -8.29 -41.46 42.80
CA SER A 215 -9.16 -41.34 43.99
C SER A 215 -10.56 -40.82 43.60
N TYR A 216 -11.59 -41.23 44.35
CA TYR A 216 -12.73 -40.46 44.90
C TYR A 216 -14.04 -41.28 44.96
N PRO A 217 -14.88 -41.07 45.99
CA PRO A 217 -15.35 -42.16 46.87
C PRO A 217 -16.80 -42.60 46.63
N GLU A 218 -17.11 -43.79 47.16
CA GLU A 218 -18.43 -44.43 47.18
C GLU A 218 -19.52 -43.63 47.93
N GLU A 219 -20.76 -43.73 47.43
CA GLU A 219 -21.95 -43.66 48.29
C GLU A 219 -23.16 -44.48 47.74
N SER A 220 -23.46 -45.55 48.48
CA SER A 220 -24.79 -46.00 48.95
C SER A 220 -25.97 -46.35 48.01
N THR A 221 -26.30 -47.65 48.06
CA THR A 221 -27.60 -48.29 48.40
C THR A 221 -28.84 -48.22 47.47
N ASN A 222 -29.29 -49.44 47.14
CA ASN A 222 -30.66 -50.00 47.19
C ASN A 222 -31.79 -49.58 46.20
N SER A 223 -32.32 -50.64 45.57
CA SER A 223 -33.74 -51.04 45.45
C SER A 223 -34.49 -50.85 44.10
N VAL A 224 -34.86 -52.02 43.55
CA VAL A 224 -36.21 -52.45 43.11
C VAL A 224 -36.83 -51.87 41.82
N ARG A 225 -36.98 -52.79 40.84
CA ARG A 225 -38.14 -53.07 39.95
C ARG A 225 -38.03 -52.72 38.46
N ALA A 226 -38.47 -53.71 37.69
CA ALA A 226 -38.57 -53.81 36.24
C ALA A 226 -39.42 -52.71 35.57
N GLN A 227 -38.96 -52.24 34.41
CA GLN A 227 -39.80 -51.66 33.36
C GLN A 227 -39.21 -51.91 31.97
N VAL A 228 -39.84 -52.86 31.27
CA VAL A 228 -40.31 -52.84 29.87
C VAL A 228 -39.48 -52.02 28.84
N LEU A 229 -38.92 -52.72 27.84
CA LEU A 229 -38.42 -52.13 26.59
C LEU A 229 -39.53 -51.45 25.76
N PRO A 230 -39.25 -50.29 25.15
CA PRO A 230 -39.77 -49.92 23.83
C PRO A 230 -38.65 -49.74 22.78
N PRO A 231 -39.00 -49.70 21.48
CA PRO A 231 -38.12 -50.08 20.38
C PRO A 231 -37.17 -48.97 19.91
N THR A 232 -36.10 -49.42 19.24
CA THR A 232 -35.10 -48.68 18.46
C THR A 232 -35.63 -47.43 17.74
N PRO A 233 -35.03 -46.24 17.93
CA PRO A 233 -35.11 -45.14 16.97
C PRO A 233 -34.01 -45.28 15.91
N ALA A 234 -34.41 -45.10 14.65
CA ALA A 234 -33.55 -45.04 13.46
C ALA A 234 -32.37 -44.05 13.61
N PRO A 235 -31.25 -44.23 12.87
CA PRO A 235 -30.03 -43.45 13.07
C PRO A 235 -30.25 -42.00 12.66
N ARG A 236 -29.99 -41.06 13.57
CA ARG A 236 -29.83 -39.64 13.23
C ARG A 236 -28.57 -39.47 12.38
N PRO A 237 -28.54 -38.56 11.40
CA PRO A 237 -27.30 -38.19 10.73
C PRO A 237 -26.33 -37.66 11.79
N ARG A 238 -25.10 -38.21 11.83
CA ARG A 238 -24.03 -37.67 12.68
C ARG A 238 -23.83 -36.19 12.32
N GLU A 239 -23.96 -35.32 13.31
CA GLU A 239 -23.42 -33.97 13.24
C GLU A 239 -21.93 -34.08 12.85
N SER A 240 -21.56 -33.37 11.78
CA SER A 240 -20.17 -33.19 11.40
C SER A 240 -19.44 -32.50 12.55
N VAL A 241 -18.54 -33.23 13.21
CA VAL A 241 -17.55 -32.63 14.12
C VAL A 241 -16.84 -31.50 13.37
N PRO A 242 -16.75 -30.27 13.91
CA PRO A 242 -16.05 -29.19 13.26
C PRO A 242 -14.57 -29.57 13.11
N GLN A 243 -14.06 -29.58 11.88
CA GLN A 243 -12.61 -29.58 11.66
C GLN A 243 -11.99 -28.40 12.42
N PRO A 244 -10.85 -28.59 13.13
CA PRO A 244 -10.11 -27.47 13.66
C PRO A 244 -9.70 -26.60 12.48
N SER A 245 -10.28 -25.40 12.40
CA SER A 245 -9.90 -24.38 11.45
C SER A 245 -8.41 -24.10 11.60
N SER A 246 -7.63 -24.47 10.58
CA SER A 246 -6.23 -24.06 10.45
C SER A 246 -6.15 -22.55 10.65
N VAL A 247 -5.49 -22.12 11.72
CA VAL A 247 -5.20 -20.70 11.95
C VAL A 247 -4.51 -20.18 10.68
N PRO A 248 -5.01 -19.11 10.04
CA PRO A 248 -4.33 -18.54 8.89
C PRO A 248 -2.96 -18.06 9.37
N SER A 249 -1.91 -18.66 8.81
CA SER A 249 -0.52 -18.23 9.04
C SER A 249 -0.42 -16.71 8.81
N PRO A 250 0.17 -15.93 9.74
CA PRO A 250 0.32 -14.50 9.55
C PRO A 250 1.11 -14.24 8.27
N ALA A 251 0.57 -13.39 7.39
CA ALA A 251 1.25 -13.02 6.15
C ALA A 251 2.68 -12.53 6.47
N PRO A 252 3.71 -12.96 5.70
CA PRO A 252 5.09 -12.60 5.97
C PRO A 252 5.26 -11.07 6.04
N ALA A 253 5.95 -10.58 7.07
CA ALA A 253 6.24 -9.17 7.25
C ALA A 253 6.97 -8.65 5.99
N LYS A 254 6.40 -7.64 5.33
CA LYS A 254 6.99 -7.05 4.11
C LYS A 254 8.36 -6.47 4.43
N ALA A 255 9.36 -6.73 3.57
CA ALA A 255 10.71 -6.20 3.75
C ALA A 255 10.71 -4.67 3.84
N ALA A 256 11.52 -4.09 4.72
CA ALA A 256 11.55 -2.64 4.98
C ALA A 256 11.77 -1.79 3.70
N SER A 257 12.59 -2.28 2.75
CA SER A 257 12.82 -1.65 1.44
C SER A 257 11.53 -1.55 0.58
N GLN A 258 10.66 -2.56 0.67
CA GLN A 258 9.38 -2.57 -0.03
C GLN A 258 8.43 -1.51 0.54
N VAL A 259 8.44 -1.32 1.86
CA VAL A 259 7.64 -0.29 2.53
C VAL A 259 8.14 1.12 2.17
N GLN A 260 9.46 1.34 2.16
CA GLN A 260 10.06 2.61 1.72
C GLN A 260 9.68 2.95 0.28
N THR A 261 9.77 1.98 -0.63
CA THR A 261 9.36 2.15 -2.03
C THR A 261 7.88 2.54 -2.12
N GLY A 262 7.00 1.87 -1.35
CA GLY A 262 5.59 2.22 -1.30
C GLY A 262 5.32 3.63 -0.76
N LEU A 263 6.11 4.10 0.21
CA LEU A 263 6.01 5.45 0.76
C LEU A 263 6.40 6.52 -0.27
N VAL A 264 7.51 6.30 -0.99
CA VAL A 264 7.96 7.20 -2.07
C VAL A 264 6.92 7.27 -3.19
N LEU A 265 6.30 6.13 -3.54
CA LEU A 265 5.21 6.08 -4.50
C LEU A 265 3.96 6.82 -4.00
N ALA A 266 3.63 6.71 -2.70
CA ALA A 266 2.53 7.46 -2.10
C ALA A 266 2.77 8.98 -2.19
N LEU A 267 4.00 9.42 -1.90
CA LEU A 267 4.38 10.83 -1.97
C LEU A 267 4.34 11.34 -3.41
N SER A 268 4.84 10.55 -4.34
CA SER A 268 4.79 10.85 -5.78
C SER A 268 3.35 10.96 -6.27
N SER A 269 2.47 10.06 -5.83
CA SER A 269 1.04 10.13 -6.13
C SER A 269 0.41 11.42 -5.60
N ALA A 270 0.72 11.80 -4.35
CA ALA A 270 0.24 13.04 -3.75
C ALA A 270 0.73 14.28 -4.50
N VAL A 271 1.99 14.30 -4.93
CA VAL A 271 2.55 15.36 -5.78
C VAL A 271 1.77 15.50 -7.08
N VAL A 272 1.57 14.39 -7.80
CA VAL A 272 0.84 14.39 -9.08
C VAL A 272 -0.61 14.83 -8.88
N LEU A 273 -1.26 14.41 -7.80
CA LEU A 273 -2.63 14.82 -7.49
C LEU A 273 -2.72 16.32 -7.15
N SER A 274 -1.74 16.85 -6.44
CA SER A 274 -1.67 18.29 -6.17
C SER A 274 -1.39 19.10 -7.44
N LEU A 275 -0.51 18.62 -8.32
CA LEU A 275 -0.32 19.22 -9.65
C LEU A 275 -1.60 19.18 -10.48
N PHE A 276 -2.34 18.08 -10.45
CA PHE A 276 -3.66 17.98 -11.07
C PHE A 276 -4.60 19.10 -10.59
N ASN A 277 -4.65 19.35 -9.27
CA ASN A 277 -5.49 20.42 -8.71
C ASN A 277 -5.06 21.80 -9.19
N VAL A 278 -3.74 22.05 -9.30
CA VAL A 278 -3.20 23.32 -9.80
C VAL A 278 -3.43 23.47 -11.32
N CYS A 279 -3.28 22.42 -12.11
CA CYS A 279 -3.60 22.42 -13.54
C CYS A 279 -5.10 22.70 -13.76
N LEU A 280 -5.98 22.08 -12.98
CA LEU A 280 -7.41 22.35 -13.01
C LEU A 280 -7.69 23.80 -12.65
N ARG A 281 -7.03 24.32 -11.61
CA ARG A 281 -7.08 25.73 -11.24
C ARG A 281 -6.71 26.57 -12.46
N ILE A 282 -5.53 26.41 -13.06
CA ILE A 282 -5.04 27.15 -14.24
C ILE A 282 -6.03 27.14 -15.42
N LEU A 283 -6.67 25.99 -15.68
CA LEU A 283 -7.64 25.85 -16.77
C LEU A 283 -8.87 26.76 -16.60
N ILE A 284 -9.25 27.05 -15.36
CA ILE A 284 -10.42 27.88 -15.04
C ILE A 284 -10.03 29.36 -15.02
N LYS A 285 -10.70 30.16 -15.87
CA LYS A 285 -10.57 31.62 -16.02
C LYS A 285 -10.72 32.32 -14.68
N SER A 286 -9.95 33.39 -14.53
CA SER A 286 -9.96 34.28 -13.36
C SER A 286 -10.03 35.74 -13.84
N LYS A 287 -10.52 36.66 -13.00
CA LYS A 287 -10.62 38.09 -13.39
C LYS A 287 -9.28 38.71 -13.82
N ASN A 288 -8.18 38.24 -13.23
CA ASN A 288 -6.83 38.61 -13.62
C ASN A 288 -6.15 37.39 -14.25
N PRO A 289 -5.40 37.55 -15.35
CA PRO A 289 -4.61 36.47 -15.91
C PRO A 289 -3.60 35.97 -14.87
N ARG A 290 -3.45 34.66 -14.77
CA ARG A 290 -2.56 34.05 -13.78
C ARG A 290 -1.17 33.95 -14.37
N VAL A 291 -0.19 34.43 -13.63
CA VAL A 291 1.21 34.35 -14.06
C VAL A 291 1.75 32.99 -13.68
N VAL A 292 1.93 32.12 -14.67
CA VAL A 292 2.47 30.77 -14.51
C VAL A 292 4.01 30.87 -14.40
N PHE A 293 4.56 30.36 -13.31
CA PHE A 293 5.98 30.44 -12.91
C PHE A 293 6.57 31.87 -12.88
N GLY A 294 5.73 32.91 -12.81
CA GLY A 294 6.18 34.29 -12.93
C GLY A 294 6.62 34.69 -14.36
N LEU A 295 6.45 33.81 -15.35
CA LEU A 295 6.97 33.99 -16.71
C LEU A 295 5.87 34.22 -17.76
N PHE A 296 4.71 33.55 -17.63
CA PHE A 296 3.67 33.57 -18.67
C PHE A 296 2.30 33.92 -18.09
N GLU A 297 1.64 34.94 -18.64
CA GLU A 297 0.25 35.24 -18.30
C GLU A 297 -0.71 34.28 -19.01
N PHE A 298 -1.47 33.52 -18.23
CA PHE A 298 -2.49 32.62 -18.74
C PHE A 298 -3.88 33.06 -18.24
N PRO A 299 -4.76 33.55 -19.14
CA PRO A 299 -6.09 34.05 -18.75
C PRO A 299 -7.05 32.95 -18.28
N GLY A 300 -6.69 31.67 -18.50
CA GLY A 300 -7.58 30.54 -18.33
C GLY A 300 -8.48 30.32 -19.54
N VAL A 301 -9.04 29.13 -19.63
CA VAL A 301 -9.78 28.67 -20.81
C VAL A 301 -11.29 28.74 -20.58
N VAL A 302 -11.76 28.35 -19.39
CA VAL A 302 -13.20 28.18 -19.11
C VAL A 302 -13.63 28.96 -17.87
N THR A 303 -14.78 29.63 -17.88
CA THR A 303 -15.29 30.36 -16.70
C THR A 303 -15.73 29.41 -15.57
N PRO A 304 -15.62 29.83 -14.29
CA PRO A 304 -16.14 29.04 -13.18
C PRO A 304 -17.66 28.82 -13.32
N GLY A 305 -18.12 27.57 -13.25
CA GLY A 305 -19.54 27.25 -13.34
C GLY A 305 -19.80 25.74 -13.33
N PHE A 306 -21.03 25.34 -13.00
CA PHE A 306 -21.40 23.93 -12.86
C PHE A 306 -21.22 23.16 -14.18
N GLY A 307 -21.85 23.62 -15.27
CA GLY A 307 -21.75 22.95 -16.57
C GLY A 307 -20.32 22.93 -17.12
N ASN A 308 -19.56 24.00 -16.87
CA ASN A 308 -18.15 24.09 -17.27
C ASN A 308 -17.27 23.10 -16.51
N SER A 309 -17.45 22.97 -15.19
CA SER A 309 -16.79 21.94 -14.39
C SER A 309 -17.13 20.53 -14.89
N LEU A 310 -18.39 20.31 -15.24
CA LEU A 310 -18.88 19.03 -15.73
C LEU A 310 -18.34 18.69 -17.12
N LEU A 311 -18.16 19.69 -17.98
CA LEU A 311 -17.49 19.55 -19.26
C LEU A 311 -15.99 19.22 -19.10
N ILE A 312 -15.27 19.91 -18.22
CA ILE A 312 -13.86 19.59 -17.92
C ILE A 312 -13.75 18.15 -17.41
N LEU A 313 -14.67 17.75 -16.52
CA LEU A 313 -14.76 16.38 -16.01
C LEU A 313 -14.98 15.38 -17.14
N LEU A 314 -15.89 15.67 -18.09
CA LEU A 314 -16.13 14.82 -19.25
C LEU A 314 -14.89 14.71 -20.14
N MET A 315 -14.25 15.83 -20.50
CA MET A 315 -13.04 15.86 -21.34
C MET A 315 -11.92 15.03 -20.72
N ARG A 316 -11.72 15.15 -19.40
CA ARG A 316 -10.80 14.31 -18.64
C ARG A 316 -11.17 12.83 -18.72
N LEU A 317 -12.45 12.50 -18.57
CA LEU A 317 -12.93 11.12 -18.55
C LEU A 317 -12.89 10.44 -19.91
N ILE A 318 -12.92 11.17 -21.02
CA ILE A 318 -12.68 10.60 -22.36
C ILE A 318 -11.28 9.96 -22.39
N VAL A 319 -10.26 10.68 -21.91
CA VAL A 319 -8.89 10.18 -21.85
C VAL A 319 -8.75 9.03 -20.84
N VAL A 320 -9.37 9.17 -19.66
CA VAL A 320 -9.40 8.09 -18.68
C VAL A 320 -10.05 6.83 -19.27
N MET A 321 -11.18 6.94 -19.98
CA MET A 321 -11.88 5.79 -20.56
C MET A 321 -11.15 5.19 -21.76
N ALA A 322 -10.34 5.97 -22.48
CA ALA A 322 -9.48 5.44 -23.54
C ALA A 322 -8.31 4.60 -22.99
N LEU A 323 -7.70 5.04 -21.89
CA LEU A 323 -6.46 4.45 -21.38
C LEU A 323 -6.66 3.49 -20.19
N MET A 324 -7.66 3.73 -19.33
CA MET A 324 -7.91 2.92 -18.11
C MET A 324 -8.20 1.45 -18.41
N PRO A 325 -8.97 1.05 -19.44
CA PRO A 325 -9.17 -0.37 -19.74
C PRO A 325 -7.86 -1.11 -20.05
N ILE A 326 -6.95 -0.46 -20.78
CA ILE A 326 -5.62 -0.99 -21.12
C ILE A 326 -4.79 -1.11 -19.83
N LEU A 327 -4.77 -0.05 -19.02
CA LEU A 327 -4.07 -0.04 -17.74
C LEU A 327 -4.63 -1.10 -16.77
N ALA A 328 -5.95 -1.25 -16.72
CA ALA A 328 -6.64 -2.20 -15.86
C ALA A 328 -6.29 -3.64 -16.25
N THR A 329 -6.23 -3.96 -17.55
CA THR A 329 -5.75 -5.27 -18.02
C THR A 329 -4.30 -5.55 -17.65
N PHE A 330 -3.44 -4.54 -17.73
CA PHE A 330 -2.03 -4.66 -17.35
C PHE A 330 -1.87 -4.87 -15.84
N LEU A 331 -2.63 -4.13 -15.02
CA LEU A 331 -2.55 -4.23 -13.57
C LEU A 331 -3.22 -5.49 -13.00
N TYR A 332 -4.30 -5.97 -13.64
CA TYR A 332 -5.03 -7.15 -13.20
C TYR A 332 -5.63 -7.89 -14.42
N PRO A 333 -4.96 -8.95 -14.92
CA PRO A 333 -5.41 -9.67 -16.13
C PRO A 333 -6.84 -10.23 -16.04
N SER A 334 -7.32 -10.53 -14.83
CA SER A 334 -8.67 -11.05 -14.57
C SER A 334 -9.75 -9.96 -14.52
N VAL A 335 -9.45 -8.68 -14.80
CA VAL A 335 -10.43 -7.57 -14.74
C VAL A 335 -11.72 -7.91 -15.48
N TRP A 336 -11.63 -8.38 -16.71
CA TRP A 336 -12.81 -8.65 -17.54
C TRP A 336 -13.65 -9.80 -17.03
N LYS A 337 -13.02 -10.80 -16.39
CA LYS A 337 -13.75 -11.93 -15.78
C LYS A 337 -14.54 -11.45 -14.58
N ASP A 338 -13.96 -10.62 -13.73
CA ASP A 338 -14.63 -10.09 -12.53
C ASP A 338 -15.71 -9.08 -12.87
N ILE A 339 -15.50 -8.24 -13.89
CA ILE A 339 -16.55 -7.36 -14.42
C ILE A 339 -17.69 -8.21 -15.01
N ARG A 340 -17.38 -9.21 -15.84
CA ARG A 340 -18.41 -10.08 -16.41
C ARG A 340 -19.20 -10.81 -15.31
N ARG A 341 -18.52 -11.31 -14.28
CA ARG A 341 -19.16 -11.90 -13.09
C ARG A 341 -20.03 -10.90 -12.35
N LEU A 342 -19.61 -9.64 -12.20
CA LEU A 342 -20.42 -8.59 -11.60
C LEU A 342 -21.71 -8.34 -12.40
N PHE A 343 -21.63 -8.30 -13.73
CA PHE A 343 -22.82 -8.17 -14.58
C PHE A 343 -23.72 -9.42 -14.57
N GLN A 344 -23.14 -10.61 -14.38
CA GLN A 344 -23.86 -11.88 -14.36
C GLN A 344 -24.40 -12.30 -12.99
N SER A 345 -23.88 -11.75 -11.89
CA SER A 345 -24.21 -12.20 -10.53
C SER A 345 -25.66 -11.93 -10.12
N GLY A 346 -26.34 -10.99 -10.77
CA GLY A 346 -27.71 -10.59 -10.41
C GLY A 346 -27.82 -9.98 -9.00
N ASP A 347 -26.71 -9.73 -8.29
CA ASP A 347 -26.69 -9.16 -6.94
C ASP A 347 -27.03 -7.66 -7.02
N ARG A 348 -28.34 -7.38 -6.98
CA ARG A 348 -28.89 -6.01 -7.01
C ARG A 348 -28.35 -5.15 -5.87
N ALA A 349 -28.00 -5.74 -4.72
CA ALA A 349 -27.46 -5.01 -3.59
C ALA A 349 -25.99 -4.62 -3.80
N LEU A 350 -25.19 -5.46 -4.45
CA LEU A 350 -23.84 -5.10 -4.86
C LEU A 350 -23.87 -4.02 -5.96
N TRP A 351 -24.74 -4.17 -6.95
CA TRP A 351 -24.91 -3.19 -8.02
C TRP A 351 -25.35 -1.81 -7.51
N SER A 352 -26.30 -1.75 -6.58
CA SER A 352 -26.75 -0.49 -6.00
C SER A 352 -25.63 0.20 -5.21
N LYS A 353 -24.79 -0.56 -4.50
CA LYS A 353 -23.60 -0.02 -3.80
C LYS A 353 -22.55 0.51 -4.77
N VAL A 354 -22.22 -0.25 -5.82
CA VAL A 354 -21.23 0.16 -6.82
C VAL A 354 -21.71 1.41 -7.57
N LEU A 355 -22.94 1.39 -8.09
CA LEU A 355 -23.49 2.50 -8.86
C LEU A 355 -23.75 3.73 -7.98
N GLY A 356 -24.22 3.52 -6.74
CA GLY A 356 -24.35 4.57 -5.73
C GLY A 356 -22.99 5.19 -5.40
N SER A 357 -21.94 4.38 -5.22
CA SER A 357 -20.58 4.88 -4.98
C SER A 357 -20.07 5.72 -6.16
N ALA A 358 -20.35 5.30 -7.40
CA ALA A 358 -20.01 6.06 -8.59
C ALA A 358 -20.75 7.39 -8.67
N PHE A 359 -22.02 7.41 -8.29
CA PHE A 359 -22.84 8.64 -8.29
C PHE A 359 -22.34 9.65 -7.26
N PHE A 360 -22.06 9.20 -6.03
CA PHE A 360 -21.48 10.04 -4.99
C PHE A 360 -20.10 10.57 -5.37
N LEU A 361 -19.26 9.74 -6.01
CA LEU A 361 -17.95 10.14 -6.50
C LEU A 361 -18.07 11.15 -7.66
N PHE A 362 -19.00 10.95 -8.59
CA PHE A 362 -19.31 11.90 -9.65
C PHE A 362 -19.72 13.26 -9.10
N LEU A 363 -20.69 13.29 -8.18
CA LEU A 363 -21.17 14.52 -7.56
C LEU A 363 -20.04 15.24 -6.82
N SER A 364 -19.23 14.49 -6.07
CA SER A 364 -18.05 15.01 -5.39
C SER A 364 -17.06 15.66 -6.35
N GLN A 365 -16.78 15.03 -7.50
CA GLN A 365 -15.84 15.54 -8.51
C GLN A 365 -16.33 16.83 -9.18
N VAL A 366 -17.61 16.91 -9.55
CA VAL A 366 -18.16 18.14 -10.13
C VAL A 366 -18.11 19.30 -9.13
N LEU A 367 -18.44 19.02 -7.87
CA LEU A 367 -18.47 20.02 -6.81
C LEU A 367 -17.06 20.52 -6.43
N ILE A 368 -16.04 19.64 -6.37
CA ILE A 368 -14.68 20.11 -6.08
C ILE A 368 -14.10 20.95 -7.23
N TYR A 369 -14.47 20.67 -8.48
CA TYR A 369 -14.08 21.50 -9.62
C TYR A 369 -14.73 22.88 -9.54
N LEU A 370 -16.03 22.92 -9.19
CA LEU A 370 -16.74 24.17 -8.94
C LEU A 370 -16.09 24.96 -7.79
N ALA A 371 -15.64 24.29 -6.73
CA ALA A 371 -14.93 24.92 -5.63
C ALA A 371 -13.58 25.51 -6.07
N ILE A 372 -12.73 24.71 -6.73
CA ILE A 372 -11.42 25.14 -7.24
C ILE A 372 -11.57 26.28 -8.25
N GLY A 373 -12.69 26.39 -8.97
CA GLY A 373 -12.96 27.54 -9.83
C GLY A 373 -13.25 28.84 -9.09
N ASN A 374 -13.79 28.77 -7.86
CA ASN A 374 -14.30 29.92 -7.13
C ASN A 374 -13.41 30.38 -5.96
N ILE A 375 -12.64 29.48 -5.36
CA ILE A 375 -11.74 29.75 -4.23
C ILE A 375 -10.34 29.18 -4.51
N PRO A 376 -9.30 29.66 -3.81
CA PRO A 376 -7.94 29.12 -3.90
C PRO A 376 -7.90 27.59 -3.78
N ALA A 377 -7.07 26.93 -4.60
CA ALA A 377 -7.05 25.46 -4.71
C ALA A 377 -6.64 24.79 -3.39
N GLY A 378 -5.65 25.35 -2.68
CA GLY A 378 -5.25 24.85 -1.36
C GLY A 378 -6.38 24.91 -0.33
N ILE A 379 -7.15 26.00 -0.32
CA ILE A 379 -8.31 26.18 0.57
C ILE A 379 -9.43 25.20 0.20
N ALA A 380 -9.75 25.05 -1.10
CA ALA A 380 -10.77 24.11 -1.57
C ALA A 380 -10.48 22.66 -1.14
N ILE A 381 -9.25 22.20 -1.34
CA ILE A 381 -8.83 20.85 -0.95
C ILE A 381 -8.80 20.70 0.57
N THR A 382 -8.44 21.75 1.32
CA THR A 382 -8.53 21.71 2.79
C THR A 382 -9.98 21.59 3.26
N ILE A 383 -10.91 22.31 2.64
CA ILE A 383 -12.34 22.22 2.99
C ILE A 383 -12.92 20.85 2.63
N PHE A 384 -12.50 20.29 1.50
CA PHE A 384 -12.85 18.94 1.08
C PHE A 384 -12.46 17.88 2.14
N PHE A 385 -11.39 18.11 2.91
CA PHE A 385 -10.96 17.26 4.03
C PHE A 385 -11.90 17.30 5.26
N ILE A 386 -13.14 17.79 5.10
CA ILE A 386 -14.26 17.43 5.98
C ILE A 386 -14.68 15.96 5.83
N TYR A 387 -14.39 15.32 4.70
CA TYR A 387 -14.80 13.94 4.43
C TYR A 387 -14.41 12.93 5.53
N PRO A 388 -13.23 12.99 6.20
CA PRO A 388 -12.88 12.06 7.27
C PRO A 388 -13.85 12.14 8.45
N ILE A 389 -14.30 13.35 8.83
CA ILE A 389 -15.33 13.54 9.88
C ILE A 389 -16.60 12.79 9.49
N VAL A 390 -17.10 13.07 8.28
CA VAL A 390 -18.34 12.48 7.79
C VAL A 390 -18.22 10.97 7.65
N THR A 391 -17.07 10.45 7.21
CA THR A 391 -16.84 9.00 7.14
C THR A 391 -16.81 8.35 8.52
N VAL A 392 -16.18 8.95 9.54
CA VAL A 392 -16.15 8.38 10.89
C VAL A 392 -17.54 8.34 11.50
N LEU A 393 -18.27 9.45 11.42
CA LEU A 393 -19.65 9.53 11.93
C LEU A 393 -20.57 8.58 11.17
N GLY A 394 -20.46 8.52 9.84
CA GLY A 394 -21.22 7.60 9.00
C GLY A 394 -20.90 6.15 9.30
N SER A 395 -19.62 5.79 9.49
CA SER A 395 -19.22 4.44 9.90
C SER A 395 -19.76 4.08 11.28
N TRP A 396 -19.80 5.02 12.22
CA TRP A 396 -20.40 4.79 13.53
C TRP A 396 -21.91 4.49 13.42
N ILE A 397 -22.64 5.26 12.62
CA ILE A 397 -24.09 5.07 12.43
C ILE A 397 -24.39 3.78 11.66
N LEU A 398 -23.63 3.47 10.60
CA LEU A 398 -23.92 2.36 9.69
C LEU A 398 -23.36 1.01 10.17
N PHE A 399 -22.23 1.02 10.88
CA PHE A 399 -21.51 -0.19 11.30
C PHE A 399 -21.36 -0.33 12.81
N GLY A 400 -21.84 0.64 13.60
CA GLY A 400 -21.71 0.63 15.07
C GLY A 400 -20.28 0.87 15.58
N SER A 401 -19.32 1.18 14.72
CA SER A 401 -17.92 1.41 15.09
C SER A 401 -17.77 2.75 15.81
N ARG A 402 -17.78 2.73 17.15
CA ARG A 402 -17.64 3.96 17.95
C ARG A 402 -16.31 4.67 17.65
N PRO A 403 -16.32 6.01 17.47
CA PRO A 403 -15.08 6.75 17.31
C PRO A 403 -14.22 6.63 18.56
N SER A 404 -12.93 6.42 18.35
CA SER A 404 -11.91 6.43 19.39
C SER A 404 -11.70 7.84 19.96
N ARG A 405 -10.97 7.94 21.07
CA ARG A 405 -10.60 9.25 21.66
C ARG A 405 -9.76 10.09 20.70
N VAL A 406 -8.82 9.47 19.99
CA VAL A 406 -8.00 10.17 18.97
C VAL A 406 -8.87 10.56 17.78
N GLY A 407 -9.80 9.71 17.35
CA GLY A 407 -10.79 10.04 16.33
C GLY A 407 -11.65 11.25 16.70
N PHE A 408 -12.12 11.34 17.95
CA PHE A 408 -12.88 12.51 18.42
C PHE A 408 -12.03 13.78 18.44
N LEU A 409 -10.80 13.72 18.94
CA LEU A 409 -9.89 14.87 18.96
C LEU A 409 -9.54 15.32 17.53
N ALA A 410 -9.35 14.37 16.61
CA ALA A 410 -9.15 14.66 15.19
C ALA A 410 -10.36 15.34 14.56
N ILE A 411 -11.60 14.96 14.90
CA ILE A 411 -12.80 15.64 14.43
C ILE A 411 -12.82 17.11 14.88
N VAL A 412 -12.52 17.37 16.16
CA VAL A 412 -12.43 18.75 16.69
C VAL A 412 -11.34 19.54 15.97
N GLY A 413 -10.15 18.95 15.81
CA GLY A 413 -9.02 19.56 15.12
C GLY A 413 -9.31 19.87 13.65
N ILE A 414 -9.88 18.93 12.90
CA ILE A 414 -10.30 19.15 11.51
C ILE A 414 -11.31 20.30 11.47
N THR A 415 -12.34 20.29 12.33
CA THR A 415 -13.36 21.35 12.34
C THR A 415 -12.77 22.73 12.61
N ALA A 416 -11.88 22.86 13.59
CA ALA A 416 -11.17 24.10 13.87
C ALA A 416 -10.28 24.55 12.69
N GLY A 417 -9.51 23.61 12.12
CA GLY A 417 -8.66 23.87 10.96
C GLY A 417 -9.44 24.30 9.72
N LEU A 418 -10.61 23.72 9.49
CA LEU A 418 -11.53 24.08 8.41
C LEU A 418 -12.02 25.54 8.54
N ILE A 419 -12.42 25.94 9.75
CA ILE A 419 -12.85 27.32 10.03
C ILE A 419 -11.69 28.29 9.78
N LEU A 420 -10.50 27.99 10.30
CA LEU A 420 -9.31 28.83 10.14
C LEU A 420 -8.87 28.94 8.67
N ALA A 421 -8.94 27.84 7.92
CA ALA A 421 -8.59 27.81 6.49
C ALA A 421 -9.60 28.59 5.62
N GLY A 422 -10.90 28.45 5.92
CA GLY A 422 -11.98 29.05 5.13
C GLY A 422 -12.24 30.52 5.43
N TRP A 423 -12.10 30.94 6.69
CA TRP A 423 -12.48 32.29 7.16
C TRP A 423 -11.87 33.45 6.36
N PRO A 424 -10.55 33.44 6.03
CA PRO A 424 -9.93 34.47 5.21
C PRO A 424 -10.63 34.74 3.87
N SER A 425 -11.25 33.72 3.28
CA SER A 425 -11.91 33.83 1.98
C SER A 425 -13.17 34.71 2.04
N PHE A 426 -13.80 34.84 3.21
CA PHE A 426 -14.94 35.72 3.42
C PHE A 426 -14.53 37.13 3.85
N ALA A 427 -13.38 37.25 4.52
CA ALA A 427 -12.86 38.54 5.00
C ALA A 427 -12.23 39.39 3.89
N ALA A 428 -11.67 38.77 2.85
CA ALA A 428 -11.11 39.45 1.69
C ALA A 428 -11.70 38.86 0.39
N PRO A 429 -12.01 39.69 -0.63
CA PRO A 429 -12.45 39.19 -1.92
C PRO A 429 -11.44 38.18 -2.48
N ALA A 430 -11.92 37.01 -2.93
CA ALA A 430 -11.05 36.00 -3.52
C ALA A 430 -10.19 36.61 -4.65
N PRO A 431 -8.87 36.39 -4.65
CA PRO A 431 -8.02 36.79 -5.77
C PRO A 431 -8.59 36.22 -7.07
N GLY A 432 -9.01 37.10 -7.97
CA GLY A 432 -9.59 36.69 -9.25
C GLY A 432 -11.12 36.54 -9.31
N GLY A 433 -11.85 36.98 -8.28
CA GLY A 433 -13.27 37.35 -8.37
C GLY A 433 -14.30 36.23 -8.50
N GLY A 434 -13.98 35.02 -8.05
CA GLY A 434 -14.94 33.92 -7.91
C GLY A 434 -15.94 34.14 -6.76
N ASN A 435 -17.04 33.39 -6.77
CA ASN A 435 -18.05 33.46 -5.71
C ASN A 435 -17.62 32.57 -4.53
N VAL A 436 -17.09 33.18 -3.48
CA VAL A 436 -16.57 32.48 -2.29
C VAL A 436 -17.63 31.59 -1.65
N GLY A 437 -18.87 32.06 -1.52
CA GLY A 437 -19.97 31.29 -0.93
C GLY A 437 -20.24 30.01 -1.71
N VAL A 438 -20.28 30.10 -3.05
CA VAL A 438 -20.40 28.91 -3.92
C VAL A 438 -19.18 28.01 -3.78
N GLY A 439 -17.98 28.56 -3.71
CA GLY A 439 -16.75 27.77 -3.59
C GLY A 439 -16.67 26.96 -2.29
N VAL A 440 -16.95 27.60 -1.15
CA VAL A 440 -16.92 26.97 0.18
C VAL A 440 -18.04 25.93 0.31
N THR A 441 -19.27 26.26 -0.09
CA THR A 441 -20.39 25.31 -0.04
C THR A 441 -20.16 24.12 -0.96
N ALA A 442 -19.62 24.33 -2.16
CA ALA A 442 -19.27 23.25 -3.08
C ALA A 442 -18.15 22.36 -2.53
N ALA A 443 -17.12 22.93 -1.88
CA ALA A 443 -16.05 22.14 -1.25
C ALA A 443 -16.58 21.27 -0.08
N LEU A 444 -17.43 21.84 0.77
CA LEU A 444 -18.08 21.09 1.86
C LEU A 444 -18.97 19.96 1.33
N ALA A 445 -19.84 20.27 0.38
CA ALA A 445 -20.72 19.29 -0.27
C ALA A 445 -19.92 18.21 -1.01
N SER A 446 -18.79 18.57 -1.62
CA SER A 446 -17.87 17.61 -2.24
C SER A 446 -17.27 16.65 -1.22
N GLY A 447 -16.84 17.13 -0.05
CA GLY A 447 -16.32 16.26 1.01
C GLY A 447 -17.39 15.34 1.61
N ILE A 448 -18.61 15.84 1.81
CA ILE A 448 -19.75 15.04 2.31
C ILE A 448 -20.11 13.93 1.30
N THR A 449 -20.21 14.27 0.02
CA THR A 449 -20.52 13.30 -1.03
C THR A 449 -19.39 12.30 -1.24
N PHE A 450 -18.13 12.73 -1.13
CA PHE A 450 -16.98 11.82 -1.13
C PHE A 450 -17.02 10.81 0.01
N ALA A 451 -17.46 11.23 1.21
CA ALA A 451 -17.65 10.32 2.33
C ALA A 451 -18.70 9.24 2.02
N GLY A 452 -19.79 9.60 1.32
CA GLY A 452 -20.77 8.63 0.81
C GLY A 452 -20.15 7.60 -0.14
N TYR A 453 -19.29 8.04 -1.07
CA TYR A 453 -18.50 7.15 -1.92
C TYR A 453 -17.62 6.20 -1.10
N VAL A 454 -16.89 6.72 -0.11
CA VAL A 454 -16.00 5.91 0.75
C VAL A 454 -16.79 4.85 1.52
N LEU A 455 -17.93 5.22 2.13
CA LEU A 455 -18.77 4.32 2.90
C LEU A 455 -19.37 3.21 2.03
N LEU A 456 -19.91 3.54 0.85
CA LEU A 456 -20.44 2.54 -0.08
C LEU A 456 -19.35 1.63 -0.63
N THR A 457 -18.16 2.16 -0.87
CA THR A 457 -16.98 1.37 -1.28
C THR A 457 -16.60 0.39 -0.18
N GLN A 458 -16.60 0.80 1.09
CA GLN A 458 -16.37 -0.09 2.23
C GLN A 458 -17.44 -1.19 2.33
N MET A 459 -18.71 -0.89 2.07
CA MET A 459 -19.80 -1.89 2.04
C MET A 459 -19.72 -2.87 0.88
N ALA A 460 -18.98 -2.54 -0.18
CA ALA A 460 -18.69 -3.40 -1.31
C ALA A 460 -17.32 -4.10 -1.19
N ALA A 461 -16.51 -3.74 -0.20
CA ALA A 461 -15.19 -4.30 0.02
C ALA A 461 -15.28 -5.81 0.27
N GLY A 462 -14.32 -6.56 -0.27
CA GLY A 462 -14.28 -8.03 -0.20
C GLY A 462 -15.13 -8.75 -1.24
N LYS A 463 -16.06 -8.07 -1.93
CA LYS A 463 -16.87 -8.66 -3.02
C LYS A 463 -16.28 -8.44 -4.41
N LEU A 464 -15.50 -7.38 -4.60
CA LEU A 464 -14.88 -7.04 -5.89
C LEU A 464 -13.45 -6.53 -5.68
N HIS A 465 -12.54 -6.91 -6.58
CA HIS A 465 -11.18 -6.40 -6.57
C HIS A 465 -11.15 -4.88 -6.83
N PRO A 466 -10.25 -4.09 -6.21
CA PRO A 466 -10.23 -2.63 -6.33
C PRO A 466 -10.08 -2.09 -7.76
N ILE A 467 -9.35 -2.80 -8.64
CA ILE A 467 -9.12 -2.40 -10.03
C ILE A 467 -10.40 -2.47 -10.88
N PRO A 468 -11.10 -3.63 -10.99
CA PRO A 468 -12.43 -3.70 -11.60
C PRO A 468 -13.41 -2.68 -11.02
N PHE A 469 -13.42 -2.52 -9.69
CA PHE A 469 -14.28 -1.55 -9.01
C PHE A 469 -14.01 -0.11 -9.49
N SER A 470 -12.74 0.28 -9.63
CA SER A 470 -12.36 1.60 -10.11
C SER A 470 -12.73 1.80 -11.58
N LEU A 471 -12.52 0.78 -12.44
CA LEU A 471 -12.88 0.87 -13.85
C LEU A 471 -14.40 1.06 -14.04
N VAL A 472 -15.22 0.31 -13.30
CA VAL A 472 -16.69 0.48 -13.31
C VAL A 472 -17.09 1.86 -12.80
N ASN A 473 -16.44 2.36 -11.74
CA ASN A 473 -16.69 3.72 -11.26
C ASN A 473 -16.34 4.78 -12.31
N PHE A 474 -15.16 4.74 -12.93
CA PHE A 474 -14.79 5.70 -13.97
C PHE A 474 -15.76 5.65 -15.16
N ALA A 475 -16.17 4.46 -15.58
CA ALA A 475 -17.17 4.30 -16.63
C ALA A 475 -18.53 4.89 -16.24
N ALA A 476 -19.01 4.63 -15.02
CA ALA A 476 -20.26 5.19 -14.53
C ALA A 476 -20.20 6.72 -14.39
N ILE A 477 -19.11 7.30 -13.90
CA ILE A 477 -18.91 8.75 -13.84
C ILE A 477 -18.91 9.35 -15.25
N PHE A 478 -18.29 8.69 -16.23
CA PHE A 478 -18.31 9.11 -17.64
C PHE A 478 -19.74 9.15 -18.18
N VAL A 479 -20.54 8.12 -17.89
CA VAL A 479 -21.96 8.04 -18.28
C VAL A 479 -22.77 9.13 -17.57
N PHE A 480 -22.64 9.33 -16.27
CA PHE A 480 -23.35 10.38 -15.53
C PHE A 480 -22.99 11.78 -16.02
N SER A 481 -21.72 12.03 -16.34
CA SER A 481 -21.26 13.30 -16.92
C SER A 481 -21.86 13.52 -18.31
N SER A 482 -21.83 12.49 -19.16
CA SER A 482 -22.39 12.56 -20.51
C SER A 482 -23.91 12.80 -20.48
N LEU A 483 -24.64 12.06 -19.66
CA LEU A 483 -26.09 12.21 -19.48
C LEU A 483 -26.45 13.59 -18.94
N SER A 484 -25.66 14.11 -18.00
CA SER A 484 -25.91 15.42 -17.38
C SER A 484 -25.72 16.60 -18.36
N LEU A 485 -24.83 16.48 -19.36
CA LEU A 485 -24.72 17.47 -20.45
C LEU A 485 -25.73 17.26 -21.57
N TRP A 486 -26.24 16.04 -21.73
CA TRP A 486 -27.24 15.73 -22.74
C TRP A 486 -28.64 16.23 -22.34
N VAL A 487 -28.96 16.20 -21.05
CA VAL A 487 -30.20 16.80 -20.53
C VAL A 487 -30.12 18.33 -20.65
N PRO A 488 -31.15 19.01 -21.18
CA PRO A 488 -31.17 20.47 -21.26
C PRO A 488 -31.14 21.08 -19.86
N LEU A 489 -29.96 21.54 -19.46
CA LEU A 489 -29.76 22.29 -18.23
C LEU A 489 -30.30 23.71 -18.39
N SER A 490 -30.82 24.31 -17.32
CA SER A 490 -31.18 25.72 -17.35
C SER A 490 -29.96 26.60 -17.62
N GLU A 491 -30.16 27.80 -18.16
CA GLU A 491 -29.09 28.68 -18.64
C GLU A 491 -28.00 29.00 -17.60
N ASN A 492 -28.33 28.88 -16.31
CA ASN A 492 -27.40 29.10 -15.20
C ASN A 492 -26.48 27.90 -14.93
N PHE A 493 -26.90 26.69 -15.30
CA PHE A 493 -26.14 25.45 -15.09
C PHE A 493 -25.54 24.90 -16.38
N ALA A 494 -26.03 25.33 -17.54
CA ALA A 494 -25.48 24.96 -18.84
C ALA A 494 -24.00 25.43 -18.99
N PRO A 495 -23.15 24.67 -19.70
CA PRO A 495 -21.80 25.12 -20.04
C PRO A 495 -21.85 26.40 -20.88
N LYS A 496 -21.01 27.38 -20.52
CA LYS A 496 -20.84 28.63 -21.26
C LYS A 496 -19.47 28.60 -21.93
N ILE A 497 -19.46 28.21 -23.20
CA ILE A 497 -18.23 27.93 -23.97
C ILE A 497 -18.14 28.93 -25.13
N ASP A 498 -17.06 29.70 -25.17
CA ASP A 498 -16.71 30.49 -26.36
C ASP A 498 -16.11 29.56 -27.43
N GLN A 499 -16.40 29.77 -28.71
CA GLN A 499 -15.97 28.86 -29.79
C GLN A 499 -14.45 28.70 -29.93
N ASN A 500 -13.66 29.64 -29.39
CA ASN A 500 -12.19 29.62 -29.46
C ASN A 500 -11.52 28.85 -28.31
N VAL A 501 -12.27 28.37 -27.31
CA VAL A 501 -11.68 27.74 -26.12
C VAL A 501 -11.47 26.22 -26.25
N TRP A 502 -11.99 25.61 -27.32
CA TRP A 502 -11.96 24.16 -27.54
C TRP A 502 -10.54 23.55 -27.56
N PRO A 503 -9.54 24.12 -28.27
CA PRO A 503 -8.19 23.53 -28.28
C PRO A 503 -7.56 23.51 -26.88
N GLY A 504 -7.70 24.61 -26.12
CA GLY A 504 -7.21 24.69 -24.74
C GLY A 504 -7.95 23.75 -23.79
N LEU A 505 -9.25 23.55 -24.01
CA LEU A 505 -10.07 22.66 -23.21
C LEU A 505 -9.74 21.18 -23.48
N ILE A 506 -9.53 20.80 -24.75
CA ILE A 506 -9.10 19.45 -25.13
C ILE A 506 -7.73 19.15 -24.53
N LEU A 507 -6.76 20.07 -24.72
CA LEU A 507 -5.42 19.92 -24.14
C LEU A 507 -5.48 19.82 -22.61
N GLY A 508 -6.28 20.68 -21.96
CA GLY A 508 -6.53 20.62 -20.52
C GLY A 508 -7.14 19.28 -20.09
N GLY A 509 -8.13 18.78 -20.81
CA GLY A 509 -8.74 17.47 -20.57
C GLY A 509 -7.74 16.33 -20.69
N VAL A 510 -6.84 16.37 -21.69
CA VAL A 510 -5.76 15.39 -21.87
C VAL A 510 -4.79 15.42 -20.70
N VAL A 511 -4.27 16.59 -20.34
CA VAL A 511 -3.34 16.75 -19.21
C VAL A 511 -3.97 16.26 -17.91
N LEU A 512 -5.20 16.68 -17.62
CA LEU A 512 -5.94 16.25 -16.43
C LEU A 512 -6.22 14.75 -16.43
N GLY A 513 -6.51 14.16 -17.60
CA GLY A 513 -6.78 12.73 -17.76
C GLY A 513 -5.55 11.88 -17.50
N VAL A 514 -4.41 12.27 -18.08
CA VAL A 514 -3.11 11.63 -17.87
C VAL A 514 -2.68 11.74 -16.42
N LEU A 515 -2.76 12.94 -15.81
CA LEU A 515 -2.42 13.13 -14.39
C LEU A 515 -3.31 12.28 -13.48
N THR A 516 -4.60 12.14 -13.79
CA THR A 516 -5.52 11.30 -13.02
C THR A 516 -5.09 9.83 -13.05
N LEU A 517 -4.79 9.29 -14.23
CA LEU A 517 -4.34 7.91 -14.36
C LEU A 517 -2.98 7.67 -13.74
N PHE A 518 -2.06 8.62 -13.91
CA PHE A 518 -0.71 8.50 -13.37
C PHE A 518 -0.72 8.54 -11.84
N SER A 519 -1.46 9.48 -11.22
CA SER A 519 -1.66 9.50 -9.78
C SER A 519 -2.35 8.22 -9.29
N TYR A 520 -3.40 7.76 -9.98
CA TYR A 520 -4.09 6.51 -9.67
C TYR A 520 -3.13 5.30 -9.70
N LEU A 521 -2.28 5.20 -10.73
CA LEU A 521 -1.31 4.13 -10.87
C LEU A 521 -0.32 4.11 -9.70
N LEU A 522 0.29 5.26 -9.41
CA LEU A 522 1.24 5.43 -8.29
C LEU A 522 0.57 5.08 -6.95
N ASN A 523 -0.67 5.52 -6.75
CA ASN A 523 -1.43 5.21 -5.54
C ASN A 523 -1.69 3.70 -5.38
N ASN A 524 -2.05 3.00 -6.45
CA ASN A 524 -2.27 1.56 -6.39
C ASN A 524 -0.99 0.79 -6.06
N PHE A 525 0.14 1.17 -6.68
CA PHE A 525 1.43 0.57 -6.31
C PHE A 525 1.84 0.94 -4.87
N ALA A 526 1.61 2.17 -4.43
CA ALA A 526 1.85 2.58 -3.05
C ALA A 526 1.07 1.70 -2.05
N ILE A 527 -0.23 1.47 -2.30
CA ILE A 527 -1.07 0.58 -1.48
C ILE A 527 -0.55 -0.86 -1.55
N ARG A 528 -0.15 -1.35 -2.73
CA ARG A 528 0.41 -2.70 -2.88
C ARG A 528 1.69 -2.89 -2.05
N PHE A 529 2.59 -1.90 -2.06
CA PHE A 529 3.90 -1.99 -1.42
C PHE A 529 3.85 -1.60 0.07
N ALA A 530 3.35 -0.41 0.43
CA ALA A 530 3.29 0.08 1.81
C ALA A 530 1.98 -0.26 2.56
N GLY A 531 0.93 -0.68 1.86
CA GLY A 531 -0.39 -0.89 2.46
C GLY A 531 -1.25 0.38 2.49
N ALA A 532 -2.57 0.20 2.55
CA ALA A 532 -3.54 1.29 2.43
C ALA A 532 -3.42 2.33 3.55
N ALA A 533 -3.09 1.92 4.76
CA ALA A 533 -3.00 2.82 5.90
C ALA A 533 -1.80 3.76 5.80
N LEU A 534 -0.60 3.26 5.50
CA LEU A 534 0.59 4.10 5.29
C LEU A 534 0.45 5.02 4.07
N ALA A 535 -0.10 4.51 2.96
CA ALA A 535 -0.40 5.35 1.79
C ALA A 535 -1.39 6.47 2.13
N SER A 536 -2.40 6.19 2.96
CA SER A 536 -3.37 7.18 3.44
C SER A 536 -2.71 8.28 4.29
N VAL A 537 -1.73 7.94 5.14
CA VAL A 537 -0.99 8.94 5.94
C VAL A 537 -0.28 9.93 5.02
N ILE A 538 0.42 9.47 3.99
CA ILE A 538 1.07 10.36 3.03
C ILE A 538 0.05 11.16 2.21
N GLY A 539 -1.08 10.54 1.86
CA GLY A 539 -2.20 11.22 1.20
C GLY A 539 -2.73 12.42 1.98
N THR A 540 -2.53 12.48 3.31
CA THR A 540 -2.96 13.62 4.13
C THR A 540 -2.22 14.92 3.81
N LEU A 541 -1.04 14.83 3.20
CA LEU A 541 -0.27 16.00 2.76
C LEU A 541 -0.92 16.74 1.57
N GLY A 542 -1.97 16.18 0.97
CA GLY A 542 -2.65 16.72 -0.21
C GLY A 542 -3.00 18.22 -0.14
N PRO A 543 -3.61 18.75 0.95
CA PRO A 543 -3.93 20.16 1.05
C PRO A 543 -2.68 21.05 1.08
N ALA A 544 -1.68 20.68 1.89
CA ALA A 544 -0.41 21.40 2.00
C ALA A 544 0.37 21.40 0.67
N MET A 545 0.46 20.25 0.01
CA MET A 545 1.14 20.12 -1.29
C MET A 545 0.42 20.89 -2.40
N THR A 546 -0.92 20.91 -2.38
CA THR A 546 -1.71 21.69 -3.35
C THR A 546 -1.49 23.18 -3.14
N ALA A 547 -1.49 23.65 -1.88
CA ALA A 547 -1.20 25.03 -1.56
C ALA A 547 0.23 25.44 -1.96
N LEU A 548 1.22 24.58 -1.69
CA LEU A 548 2.61 24.81 -2.05
C LEU A 548 2.79 24.95 -3.57
N PHE A 549 2.24 24.03 -4.36
CA PHE A 549 2.32 24.13 -5.81
C PHE A 549 1.49 25.27 -6.38
N ALA A 550 0.34 25.60 -5.78
CA ALA A 550 -0.41 26.80 -6.19
C ALA A 550 0.40 28.08 -5.94
N PHE A 551 1.12 28.16 -4.82
CA PHE A 551 2.02 29.27 -4.54
C PHE A 551 3.19 29.34 -5.54
N ILE A 552 3.89 28.23 -5.78
CA ILE A 552 5.06 28.20 -6.67
C ILE A 552 4.68 28.43 -8.15
N ILE A 553 3.61 27.78 -8.62
CA ILE A 553 3.28 27.72 -10.04
C ILE A 553 2.42 28.91 -10.47
N ILE A 554 1.46 29.35 -9.67
CA ILE A 554 0.52 30.43 -10.05
C ILE A 554 0.56 31.64 -9.12
N ASN A 555 1.54 31.71 -8.22
CA ASN A 555 1.70 32.80 -7.24
C ASN A 555 0.44 33.04 -6.39
N GLU A 556 -0.29 31.96 -6.08
CA GLU A 556 -1.51 32.03 -5.26
C GLU A 556 -1.12 32.21 -3.80
N LYS A 557 -1.11 33.47 -3.34
CA LYS A 557 -0.75 33.83 -1.97
C LYS A 557 -1.91 33.52 -1.02
N LEU A 558 -1.63 32.73 0.01
CA LEU A 558 -2.56 32.42 1.07
C LEU A 558 -2.24 33.24 2.32
N GLN A 559 -3.27 33.61 3.07
CA GLN A 559 -3.06 34.28 4.36
C GLN A 559 -2.43 33.32 5.37
N PRO A 560 -1.59 33.82 6.31
CA PRO A 560 -0.97 32.98 7.34
C PRO A 560 -1.98 32.18 8.16
N VAL A 561 -3.15 32.77 8.45
CA VAL A 561 -4.26 32.09 9.17
C VAL A 561 -4.78 30.90 8.36
N ALA A 562 -4.88 31.03 7.04
CA ALA A 562 -5.29 29.93 6.18
C ALA A 562 -4.27 28.79 6.24
N ILE A 563 -2.98 29.11 6.17
CA ILE A 563 -1.87 28.13 6.25
C ILE A 563 -1.91 27.39 7.58
N LEU A 564 -2.12 28.09 8.69
CA LEU A 564 -2.28 27.47 10.01
C LEU A 564 -3.48 26.52 10.03
N GLY A 565 -4.62 26.93 9.48
CA GLY A 565 -5.80 26.06 9.34
C GLY A 565 -5.50 24.77 8.57
N MET A 566 -4.82 24.88 7.42
CA MET A 566 -4.41 23.72 6.62
C MET A 566 -3.46 22.78 7.37
N ALA A 567 -2.51 23.32 8.13
CA ALA A 567 -1.59 22.55 8.95
C ALA A 567 -2.35 21.76 10.04
N VAL A 568 -3.29 22.42 10.73
CA VAL A 568 -4.14 21.78 11.75
C VAL A 568 -4.98 20.64 11.14
N VAL A 569 -5.59 20.85 9.97
CA VAL A 569 -6.35 19.79 9.28
C VAL A 569 -5.43 18.62 8.91
N THR A 570 -4.28 18.90 8.30
CA THR A 570 -3.32 17.88 7.85
C THR A 570 -2.84 17.02 9.04
N LEU A 571 -2.46 17.66 10.15
CA LEU A 571 -2.02 16.97 11.38
C LEU A 571 -3.15 16.14 11.99
N SER A 572 -4.37 16.66 12.03
CA SER A 572 -5.53 15.96 12.60
C SER A 572 -5.89 14.70 11.80
N VAL A 573 -5.89 14.78 10.46
CA VAL A 573 -6.16 13.62 9.60
C VAL A 573 -4.99 12.62 9.64
N ALA A 574 -3.75 13.10 9.74
CA ALA A 574 -2.58 12.24 9.92
C ALA A 574 -2.66 11.46 11.23
N ALA A 575 -3.00 12.11 12.35
CA ALA A 575 -3.20 11.46 13.64
C ALA A 575 -4.28 10.36 13.56
N MET A 576 -5.41 10.66 12.90
CA MET A 576 -6.49 9.70 12.69
C MET A 576 -6.08 8.52 11.77
N SER A 577 -5.19 8.77 10.81
CA SER A 577 -4.67 7.74 9.91
C SER A 577 -3.64 6.83 10.59
N VAL A 578 -2.80 7.39 11.48
CA VAL A 578 -1.82 6.63 12.29
C VAL A 578 -2.52 5.74 13.30
N GLU A 579 -3.59 6.21 13.96
CA GLU A 579 -4.35 5.37 14.88
C GLU A 579 -4.89 4.09 14.22
N ARG A 580 -5.32 4.18 12.95
CA ARG A 580 -5.77 3.00 12.19
C ARG A 580 -4.66 2.00 11.92
N ILE A 581 -3.39 2.42 11.96
CA ILE A 581 -2.22 1.55 11.83
C ILE A 581 -1.95 0.84 13.15
N THR A 582 -2.00 1.57 14.27
CA THR A 582 -1.64 1.04 15.59
C THR A 582 -2.75 0.20 16.24
N THR A 583 -4.01 0.47 15.89
CA THR A 583 -5.17 -0.20 16.46
C THR A 583 -6.02 -0.79 15.33
N PRO A 584 -5.68 -1.97 14.79
CA PRO A 584 -6.51 -2.63 13.79
C PRO A 584 -7.90 -2.87 14.40
N GLN A 585 -8.95 -2.35 13.75
CA GLN A 585 -10.32 -2.64 14.18
C GLN A 585 -10.53 -4.15 14.19
N LYS A 586 -10.85 -4.73 15.35
CA LYS A 586 -11.40 -6.09 15.43
C LYS A 586 -12.60 -6.13 14.49
N LYS A 587 -12.56 -7.00 13.47
CA LYS A 587 -13.74 -7.30 12.66
C LYS A 587 -14.84 -7.72 13.63
N ALA A 588 -15.96 -6.99 13.62
CA ALA A 588 -17.17 -7.46 14.27
C ALA A 588 -17.57 -8.76 13.56
N SER A 589 -17.46 -9.85 14.29
CA SER A 589 -17.93 -11.19 13.93
C SER A 589 -19.45 -11.25 13.91
#